data_AF-A0A3B9USD5-F1
#
_entry.id   AF-A0A3B9USD5-F1
#
_cell.length_a   1.000
_cell.length_b   1.000
_cell.length_c   1.000
_cell.angle_alpha   90.00
_cell.angle_beta   90.00
_cell.angle_gamma   90.00
#
_symmetry.space_group_name_H-M   'P 1'
#
loop_
_entity.id
_entity.type
_entity.pdbx_description
1 polymer ?
#
loop_
_entity_poly.entity_id
_entity_poly.type
_entity_poly.pdbx_seq_one_letter_code
_entity_poly.pdbx_strand_id
1 'polypeptide(L)'
;DSPLILNMVEGIIRVTIFFIYIVAIGKMKDIQRVYMYHGAEHKSIACYESGEELTPKNAKKFSRLHPRCGTNFLFLVMIISILIF
;
A
#
# COMPACT_ATOMS: atom_id res chain seq x y z
N ASP A 1 34.77 4.79 6.05
CA ASP A 1 33.37 4.44 6.42
C ASP A 1 32.46 5.62 6.17
N SER A 2 31.65 5.57 5.12
CA SER A 2 30.64 6.62 4.87
C SER A 2 29.31 6.15 5.46
N PRO A 3 28.85 6.71 6.60
CA PRO A 3 27.59 6.31 7.23
C PRO A 3 26.39 6.42 6.27
N LEU A 4 26.44 7.39 5.35
CA LEU A 4 25.42 7.55 4.31
C LEU A 4 25.30 6.32 3.40
N ILE A 5 26.42 5.73 2.98
CA ILE A 5 26.42 4.54 2.11
C ILE A 5 25.83 3.34 2.87
N LEU A 6 26.17 3.20 4.16
CA LEU A 6 25.64 2.14 5.01
C LEU A 6 24.12 2.25 5.17
N ASN A 7 23.62 3.46 5.46
CA ASN A 7 22.19 3.74 5.64
C ASN A 7 21.40 3.50 4.36
N MET A 8 21.94 3.91 3.20
CA MET A 8 21.32 3.63 1.90
C MET A 8 21.22 2.13 1.63
N VAL A 9 22.28 1.37 1.89
CA VAL A 9 22.28 -0.09 1.70
C VAL A 9 21.28 -0.77 2.64
N GLU A 10 21.27 -0.40 3.92
CA GLU A 10 20.32 -0.94 4.89
C GLU A 10 18.87 -0.62 4.50
N GLY A 11 18.62 0.62 4.08
CA GLY A 11 17.33 1.07 3.59
C GLY A 11 16.81 0.26 2.41
N ILE A 12 17.66 0.04 1.40
CA ILE A 12 17.34 -0.77 0.22
C ILE A 12 17.02 -2.21 0.64
N ILE A 13 17.83 -2.80 1.52
CA ILE A 13 17.60 -4.16 2.03
C ILE A 13 16.24 -4.24 2.74
N ARG A 14 15.91 -3.27 3.61
CA ARG A 14 14.66 -3.25 4.37
C ARG A 14 13.44 -3.11 3.46
N VAL A 15 13.48 -2.21 2.46
CA VAL A 15 12.41 -2.06 1.45
C VAL A 15 12.25 -3.35 0.64
N THR A 16 13.35 -3.96 0.23
CA THR A 16 13.34 -5.22 -0.52
C THR A 16 12.69 -6.34 0.28
N ILE A 17 13.11 -6.53 1.54
CA ILE A 17 12.52 -7.53 2.45
C ILE A 17 11.03 -7.27 2.66
N PHE A 18 10.64 -6.01 2.88
CA PHE A 18 9.24 -5.65 3.08
C PHE A 18 8.39 -5.97 1.84
N PHE A 19 8.88 -5.63 0.64
CA PHE A 19 8.17 -5.95 -0.60
C PHE A 19 8.03 -7.46 -0.81
N ILE A 20 9.10 -8.22 -0.60
CA ILE A 20 9.09 -9.68 -0.66
C ILE A 20 8.06 -10.25 0.33
N TYR A 21 8.04 -9.73 1.57
CA TYR A 21 7.08 -10.14 2.58
C TYR A 21 5.63 -9.95 2.12
N ILE A 22 5.27 -8.75 1.64
CA ILE A 22 3.91 -8.43 1.17
C ILE A 22 3.48 -9.36 0.02
N VAL A 23 4.39 -9.65 -0.92
CA VAL A 23 4.14 -10.57 -2.03
C VAL A 23 4.00 -12.01 -1.55
N ALA A 24 4.84 -12.44 -0.61
CA ALA A 24 4.82 -13.79 -0.06
C ALA A 24 3.52 -14.08 0.69
N ILE A 25 3.12 -13.19 1.62
CA ILE A 25 1.86 -13.35 2.35
C ILE A 25 0.65 -13.22 1.43
N GLY A 26 0.76 -12.45 0.34
CA GLY A 26 -0.28 -12.34 -0.69
C GLY A 26 -0.61 -13.64 -1.42
N LYS A 27 0.20 -14.69 -1.26
CA LYS A 27 -0.11 -16.04 -1.77
C LYS A 27 -0.99 -16.85 -0.81
N MET A 28 -1.18 -16.40 0.43
CA MET A 28 -2.07 -17.03 1.40
C MET A 28 -3.53 -16.68 1.09
N LYS A 29 -4.42 -17.69 1.10
CA LYS A 29 -5.85 -17.52 0.74
C LYS A 29 -6.56 -16.45 1.59
N ASP A 30 -6.27 -16.41 2.88
CA ASP A 30 -6.90 -15.44 3.78
C ASP A 30 -6.44 -14.02 3.49
N ILE A 31 -5.15 -13.83 3.19
CA ILE A 31 -4.60 -12.52 2.84
C ILE A 31 -5.14 -12.03 1.49
N GLN A 32 -5.29 -12.93 0.51
CA GLN A 32 -5.95 -12.58 -0.76
C GLN A 32 -7.37 -12.04 -0.53
N ARG A 33 -8.12 -12.69 0.38
CA ARG A 33 -9.46 -12.21 0.77
C ARG A 33 -9.39 -10.85 1.46
N VAL A 34 -8.42 -10.60 2.34
CA VAL A 34 -8.20 -9.27 2.94
C VAL A 34 -7.91 -8.22 1.87
N TYR A 35 -7.05 -8.51 0.89
CA TYR A 35 -6.77 -7.59 -0.23
C TYR A 35 -8.00 -7.32 -1.09
N MET A 36 -8.90 -8.28 -1.26
CA MET A 36 -10.19 -8.08 -1.93
C MET A 36 -11.08 -7.11 -1.13
N TYR A 37 -11.19 -7.28 0.19
CA TYR A 37 -11.98 -6.38 1.03
C TYR A 37 -11.42 -4.96 1.06
N HIS A 38 -10.11 -4.82 1.20
CA HIS A 38 -9.46 -3.51 1.18
C HIS A 38 -9.59 -2.83 -0.19
N GLY A 39 -9.49 -3.59 -1.29
CA GLY A 39 -9.77 -3.06 -2.62
C GLY A 39 -11.23 -2.61 -2.79
N ALA A 40 -12.18 -3.31 -2.15
CA ALA A 40 -13.60 -2.93 -2.15
C ALA A 40 -13.88 -1.67 -1.31
N GLU A 41 -13.14 -1.48 -0.21
CA GLU A 41 -13.16 -0.26 0.60
C GLU A 41 -12.76 0.95 -0.25
N HIS A 42 -11.60 0.89 -0.92
CA HIS A 42 -11.13 2.00 -1.78
C HIS A 42 -12.14 2.38 -2.87
N LYS A 43 -12.78 1.37 -3.46
CA LYS A 43 -13.83 1.56 -4.46
C LYS A 43 -15.08 2.21 -3.89
N SER A 44 -15.49 1.79 -2.70
CA SER A 44 -16.65 2.33 -1.99
C SER A 44 -16.43 3.79 -1.60
N ILE A 45 -15.23 4.12 -1.09
CA ILE A 45 -14.85 5.49 -0.74
C ILE A 45 -14.83 6.37 -1.98
N ALA A 46 -14.19 5.93 -3.07
CA ALA A 46 -14.14 6.71 -4.31
C ALA A 46 -15.54 6.96 -4.92
N CYS A 47 -16.44 5.98 -4.83
CA CYS A 47 -17.84 6.13 -5.25
C CYS A 47 -18.58 7.17 -4.39
N TYR A 48 -18.34 7.16 -3.09
CA TYR A 48 -18.93 8.14 -2.18
C TYR A 48 -18.38 9.55 -2.45
N GLU A 49 -17.06 9.68 -2.65
CA GLU A 49 -16.39 10.95 -2.98
C GLU A 49 -16.84 11.52 -4.33
N SER A 50 -17.19 10.66 -5.29
CA SER A 50 -17.71 11.10 -6.59
C SER A 50 -19.18 11.52 -6.55
N GLY A 51 -19.85 11.41 -5.40
CA GLY A 51 -21.27 11.72 -5.23
C GLY A 51 -22.22 10.74 -5.93
N GLU A 52 -21.73 9.57 -6.38
CA GLU A 52 -22.61 8.52 -6.90
C GLU A 52 -23.30 7.78 -5.75
N GLU A 53 -24.50 7.25 -6.00
CA GLU A 53 -25.18 6.40 -5.02
C GLU A 53 -24.31 5.19 -4.66
N LEU A 54 -24.09 4.97 -3.36
CA LEU A 54 -23.22 3.91 -2.84
C LEU A 54 -23.84 2.53 -3.01
N THR A 55 -23.80 2.03 -4.23
CA THR A 55 -24.26 0.69 -4.60
C THR A 55 -23.09 -0.16 -5.09
N PRO A 56 -23.15 -1.50 -4.95
CA PRO A 56 -22.11 -2.38 -5.49
C PRO A 56 -21.87 -2.19 -7.00
N LYS A 57 -22.91 -1.79 -7.76
CA LYS A 57 -22.81 -1.52 -9.20
C LYS A 57 -21.97 -0.28 -9.49
N ASN A 58 -22.18 0.80 -8.73
CA ASN A 58 -21.44 2.05 -8.90
C ASN A 58 -20.01 1.92 -8.36
N ALA A 59 -19.84 1.38 -7.14
CA ALA A 59 -18.53 1.17 -6.53
C ALA A 59 -17.57 0.34 -7.41
N LYS A 60 -18.07 -0.68 -8.12
CA LYS A 60 -17.25 -1.51 -9.02
C LYS A 60 -16.53 -0.73 -10.11
N LYS A 61 -17.07 0.42 -10.56
CA LYS A 61 -16.48 1.27 -11.61
C LYS A 61 -15.16 1.93 -11.18
N PHE A 62 -14.98 2.16 -9.88
CA PHE A 62 -13.83 2.87 -9.35
C PHE A 62 -12.58 1.99 -9.25
N SER A 63 -11.42 2.63 -9.22
CA SER A 63 -10.13 1.98 -9.03
C SER A 63 -9.97 1.47 -7.59
N ARG A 64 -9.17 0.40 -7.42
CA ARG A 64 -8.71 -0.05 -6.10
C ARG A 64 -7.53 0.78 -5.57
N LEU A 65 -7.01 1.71 -6.36
CA LEU A 65 -5.91 2.59 -5.97
C LEU A 65 -6.51 3.89 -5.43
N HIS A 66 -6.27 4.17 -4.16
CA HIS A 66 -6.71 5.40 -3.50
C HIS A 66 -5.48 6.15 -2.98
N PRO A 67 -5.38 7.49 -3.14
CA PRO A 67 -4.25 8.28 -2.64
C PRO A 67 -4.06 8.20 -1.11
N ARG A 68 -5.07 7.74 -0.38
CA ARG A 68 -5.10 7.63 1.09
C ARG A 68 -4.86 6.20 1.59
N CYS A 69 -4.38 5.31 0.70
CA CYS A 69 -4.01 3.95 1.08
C CYS A 69 -2.81 3.97 2.04
N GLY A 70 -2.90 3.23 3.15
CA GLY A 70 -1.84 3.12 4.16
C GLY A 70 -0.50 2.63 3.58
N THR A 71 -0.52 1.86 2.48
CA THR A 71 0.70 1.47 1.75
C THR A 71 1.49 2.68 1.25
N ASN A 72 0.82 3.73 0.77
CA ASN A 72 1.48 4.97 0.33
C ASN A 72 2.15 5.69 1.51
N PHE A 73 1.47 5.75 2.65
CA PHE A 73 2.01 6.32 3.88
C PHE A 73 3.23 5.53 4.38
N LEU A 74 3.16 4.20 4.40
CA LEU A 74 4.29 3.35 4.81
C LEU A 74 5.52 3.58 3.93
N PHE A 75 5.36 3.63 2.60
CA PHE A 75 6.48 3.92 1.70
C PHE A 75 7.08 5.30 1.93
N LEU A 76 6.24 6.33 2.16
CA LEU A 76 6.72 7.67 2.50
C LEU A 76 7.56 7.67 3.77
N VAL A 77 7.07 7.04 4.84
CA VAL A 77 7.78 6.95 6.13
C VAL A 77 9.08 6.18 5.97
N MET A 78 9.10 5.08 5.21
CA MET A 78 10.31 4.31 4.96
C MET A 78 11.36 5.11 4.19
N ILE A 79 10.97 5.83 3.13
CA ILE A 79 11.90 6.66 2.34
C ILE A 79 12.48 7.77 3.21
N ILE A 80 11.63 8.49 3.94
CA ILE A 80 12.09 9.56 4.84
C ILE A 80 13.04 9.00 5.90
N SER A 81 12.74 7.83 6.47
CA SER A 81 13.59 7.18 7.45
C SER A 81 14.98 6.83 6.89
N ILE A 82 15.10 6.47 5.62
CA ILE A 82 16.39 6.13 4.98
C ILE A 82 17.22 7.39 4.69
N LEU A 83 16.56 8.52 4.42
CA LEU A 83 17.22 9.78 4.11
C LEU A 83 17.70 10.54 5.35
N ILE A 84 16.95 10.45 6.46
CA ILE A 84 17.22 11.23 7.68
C ILE A 84 18.10 10.46 8.68
N PHE A 85 17.89 9.14 8.81
CA PHE A 85 18.59 8.31 9.78
C PHE A 85 19.67 7.46 9.13
#